data_AF-A0A928WCT5-F1
#
_entry.id   AF-A0A928WCT5-F1
#
_cell.length_a   1.000
_cell.length_b   1.000
_cell.length_c   1.000
_cell.angle_alpha   90.00
_cell.angle_beta   90.00
_cell.angle_gamma   90.00
#
_symmetry.space_group_name_H-M   'P 1'
#
loop_
_entity.id
_entity.type
_entity.pdbx_description
1 polymer ?
#
loop_
_entity_poly.entity_id
_entity_poly.type
_entity_poly.pdbx_seq_one_letter_code
_entity_poly.pdbx_strand_id
1 'polypeptide(L)'
;MNYQKLDAPLAVALNDAQNSEEQSLNIFIHTEPIDDSNATTVLESLGVTDVIPGRDVFTATLSPNAISQLSEQSWVKHLRLSQKLHLVNQRKSMGGLRI
;
A
#
# COMPACT_ATOMS: atom_id res chain seq x y z
N MET A 1 -5.19 14.34 -8.29
CA MET A 1 -4.86 13.66 -7.02
C MET A 1 -5.83 14.05 -5.90
N ASN A 2 -6.45 13.06 -5.24
CA ASN A 2 -7.38 13.26 -4.12
C ASN A 2 -6.70 13.00 -2.77
N TYR A 3 -6.26 14.07 -2.10
CA TYR A 3 -5.58 13.98 -0.81
C TYR A 3 -6.45 13.53 0.35
N GLN A 4 -7.78 13.55 0.22
CA GLN A 4 -8.69 13.08 1.28
C GLN A 4 -8.62 11.55 1.46
N LYS A 5 -8.13 10.84 0.44
CA LYS A 5 -7.97 9.37 0.46
C LYS A 5 -6.59 8.93 0.93
N LEU A 6 -5.63 9.84 0.99
CA LEU A 6 -4.25 9.55 1.41
C LEU A 6 -4.14 9.68 2.93
N ASP A 7 -3.32 8.83 3.56
CA ASP A 7 -2.89 9.10 4.93
C ASP A 7 -1.74 10.13 4.96
N ALA A 8 -1.53 10.75 6.13
CA ALA A 8 -0.49 11.75 6.30
C ALA A 8 0.93 11.23 5.97
N PRO A 9 1.32 10.00 6.38
CA PRO A 9 2.61 9.43 5.99
C PRO A 9 2.80 9.31 4.47
N LEU A 10 1.77 8.90 3.74
CA LEU A 10 1.85 8.79 2.29
C LEU A 10 1.92 10.16 1.62
N ALA A 11 1.16 11.14 2.10
CA ALA A 11 1.22 12.51 1.58
C ALA A 11 2.62 13.13 1.71
N VAL A 12 3.29 12.90 2.85
CA VAL A 12 4.68 13.34 3.06
C VAL A 12 5.64 12.59 2.13
N ALA A 13 5.53 11.27 2.04
CA ALA A 13 6.39 10.46 1.17
C ALA A 13 6.25 10.82 -0.32
N LEU A 14 5.05 11.21 -0.76
CA LEU A 14 4.80 11.71 -2.11
C LEU A 14 5.46 13.06 -2.38
N ASN A 15 5.50 13.95 -1.39
CA ASN A 15 6.12 15.26 -1.52
C ASN A 15 7.66 15.18 -1.57
N ASP A 16 8.25 14.20 -0.88
CA ASP A 16 9.69 13.97 -0.88
C ASP A 16 10.18 13.16 -2.10
N ALA A 17 9.26 12.55 -2.86
CA ALA A 17 9.59 11.76 -4.05
C ALA A 17 10.07 12.66 -5.20
N GLN A 18 11.36 12.60 -5.50
CA GLN A 18 12.00 13.35 -6.59
C GLN A 18 11.62 12.84 -7.99
N ASN A 19 11.32 11.54 -8.11
CA ASN A 19 10.97 10.90 -9.37
C ASN A 19 9.53 10.37 -9.31
N SER A 20 8.65 10.98 -10.10
CA SER A 20 7.22 10.64 -10.12
C SER A 20 6.90 9.26 -10.74
N GLU A 21 7.85 8.69 -11.49
CA GLU A 21 7.69 7.39 -12.17
C GLU A 21 8.36 6.23 -11.42
N GLU A 22 9.20 6.52 -10.44
CA GLU A 22 9.91 5.49 -9.70
C GLU A 22 8.98 4.74 -8.74
N GLN A 23 8.85 3.42 -8.91
CA GLN A 23 8.11 2.54 -8.02
C GLN A 23 8.86 2.33 -6.70
N SER A 24 8.73 3.29 -5.79
CA SER A 24 9.47 3.31 -4.51
C SER A 24 8.56 3.25 -3.28
N LEU A 25 7.26 3.48 -3.45
CA LEU A 25 6.32 3.61 -2.35
C LEU A 25 5.50 2.33 -2.18
N ASN A 26 5.80 1.57 -1.12
CA ASN A 26 4.99 0.44 -0.72
C ASN A 26 3.74 0.95 -0.01
N ILE A 27 2.56 0.67 -0.55
CA ILE A 27 1.29 1.18 -0.04
C ILE A 27 0.27 0.07 0.20
N PHE A 28 -0.62 0.33 1.16
CA PHE A 28 -1.89 -0.35 1.33
C PHE A 28 -2.97 0.37 0.54
N ILE A 29 -3.74 -0.40 -0.24
CA ILE A 29 -4.83 0.06 -1.08
C ILE A 29 -6.11 -0.55 -0.53
N HIS A 30 -7.05 0.27 -0.11
CA HIS A 30 -8.39 -0.16 0.32
C HIS A 30 -9.42 0.37 -0.68
N THR A 31 -10.16 -0.56 -1.27
CA THR A 31 -11.16 -0.33 -2.30
C THR A 31 -12.54 -0.72 -1.79
N GLU A 32 -13.57 -0.44 -2.58
CA GLU A 32 -14.79 -1.24 -2.52
C GLU A 32 -14.49 -2.68 -2.97
N PRO A 33 -15.25 -3.69 -2.48
CA PRO A 33 -15.11 -5.07 -2.96
C PRO A 33 -15.12 -5.09 -4.48
N ILE A 34 -14.04 -5.59 -5.08
CA ILE A 34 -13.88 -5.54 -6.53
C ILE A 34 -14.61 -6.73 -7.14
N ASP A 35 -15.80 -6.45 -7.67
CA ASP A 35 -16.56 -7.36 -8.53
C ASP A 35 -16.46 -6.96 -10.02
N ASP A 36 -15.92 -5.78 -10.30
CA ASP A 36 -15.80 -5.21 -11.66
C ASP A 36 -14.44 -5.55 -12.30
N SER A 37 -14.49 -6.17 -13.48
CA SER A 37 -13.35 -6.46 -14.35
C SER A 37 -12.49 -5.23 -14.67
N ASN A 38 -13.11 -4.04 -14.76
CA ASN A 38 -12.38 -2.82 -15.08
C ASN A 38 -11.46 -2.38 -13.92
N ALA A 39 -11.96 -2.42 -12.68
CA ALA A 39 -11.14 -2.08 -11.51
C ALA A 39 -9.97 -3.05 -11.33
N THR A 40 -10.19 -4.35 -11.60
CA THR A 40 -9.12 -5.35 -11.64
C THR A 40 -8.04 -5.00 -12.67
N THR A 41 -8.46 -4.66 -13.90
CA THR A 41 -7.55 -4.28 -14.99
C THR A 41 -6.72 -3.04 -14.62
N VAL A 42 -7.35 -2.04 -14.01
CA VAL A 42 -6.65 -0.83 -13.55
C VAL A 42 -5.59 -1.18 -12.50
N LEU A 43 -5.94 -1.96 -11.48
CA LEU A 43 -4.98 -2.38 -10.45
C LEU A 43 -3.80 -3.15 -11.03
N GLU A 44 -4.05 -4.12 -11.89
CA GLU A 44 -3.00 -4.92 -12.53
C GLU A 44 -2.10 -4.05 -13.42
N SER A 45 -2.66 -3.11 -14.19
CA SER A 45 -1.90 -2.19 -15.03
C SER A 45 -0.95 -1.28 -14.25
N LEU A 46 -1.30 -0.97 -12.99
CA LEU A 46 -0.49 -0.16 -12.09
C LEU A 46 0.56 -0.98 -11.33
N GLY A 47 0.58 -2.31 -11.53
CA GLY A 47 1.54 -3.21 -10.92
C GLY A 47 1.09 -3.83 -9.59
N VAL A 48 -0.21 -3.78 -9.29
CA VAL A 48 -0.77 -4.53 -8.14
C VAL A 48 -0.93 -6.00 -8.54
N THR A 49 -0.30 -6.89 -7.78
CA THR A 49 -0.41 -8.34 -7.99
C THR A 49 -1.49 -8.94 -7.09
N ASP A 50 -1.93 -10.16 -7.42
CA ASP A 50 -2.90 -10.93 -6.61
C ASP A 50 -4.24 -10.22 -6.41
N VAL A 51 -4.74 -9.59 -7.49
CA VAL A 51 -6.07 -8.97 -7.52
C VAL A 51 -7.12 -10.06 -7.69
N ILE A 52 -7.73 -10.48 -6.57
CA ILE A 52 -8.74 -11.54 -6.54
C ILE A 52 -10.12 -10.90 -6.38
N PRO A 53 -11.14 -11.33 -7.15
CA PRO A 53 -12.51 -10.86 -6.98
C PRO A 53 -13.01 -11.01 -5.54
N GLY A 54 -13.76 -10.02 -5.06
CA GLY A 54 -14.30 -9.98 -3.69
C GLY A 54 -13.29 -9.60 -2.61
N ARG A 55 -12.00 -9.38 -2.94
CA ARG A 55 -11.03 -8.75 -2.04
C ARG A 55 -11.16 -7.22 -2.17
N ASP A 56 -10.96 -6.53 -1.05
CA ASP A 56 -11.06 -5.08 -0.92
C ASP A 56 -9.76 -4.41 -0.44
N VAL A 57 -8.76 -5.21 -0.03
CA VAL A 57 -7.46 -4.71 0.45
C VAL A 57 -6.32 -5.34 -0.33
N PHE A 58 -5.43 -4.50 -0.84
CA PHE A 58 -4.25 -4.90 -1.62
C PHE A 58 -3.00 -4.18 -1.12
N THR A 59 -1.84 -4.74 -1.44
CA THR A 59 -0.54 -4.13 -1.16
C THR A 59 0.30 -4.14 -2.42
N ALA A 60 0.91 -3.00 -2.76
CA ALA A 60 1.76 -2.89 -3.94
C ALA A 60 2.83 -1.82 -3.75
N THR A 61 3.91 -1.94 -4.54
CA THR A 61 4.92 -0.89 -4.66
C THR A 61 4.59 -0.05 -5.88
N LEU A 62 4.14 1.19 -5.67
CA LEU A 62 3.66 2.07 -6.73
C LEU A 62 4.53 3.31 -6.87
N SER A 63 4.46 3.95 -8.04
CA SER A 63 5.03 5.26 -8.27
C SER A 63 4.10 6.38 -7.80
N PRO A 64 4.62 7.58 -7.49
CA PRO A 64 3.78 8.75 -7.18
C PRO A 64 2.70 9.03 -8.23
N ASN A 65 3.02 8.85 -9.52
CA ASN A 65 2.06 9.01 -10.62
C ASN A 65 0.92 7.96 -10.54
N ALA A 66 1.27 6.69 -10.33
CA ALA A 66 0.27 5.63 -10.14
C ALA A 66 -0.66 5.89 -8.95
N ILE A 67 -0.12 6.42 -7.84
CA ILE A 67 -0.90 6.79 -6.66
C ILE A 67 -1.86 7.94 -6.96
N SER A 68 -1.42 8.94 -7.74
CA SER A 68 -2.29 10.01 -8.20
C SER A 68 -3.48 9.45 -9.00
N GLN A 69 -3.23 8.56 -9.95
CA GLN A 69 -4.26 7.93 -10.78
C GLN A 69 -5.24 7.07 -9.95
N LEU A 70 -4.73 6.30 -8.98
CA LEU A 70 -5.57 5.52 -8.06
C LEU A 70 -6.45 6.38 -7.17
N SER A 71 -5.91 7.49 -6.67
CA SER A 71 -6.68 8.38 -5.77
C SER A 71 -7.94 8.96 -6.43
N GLU A 72 -7.93 9.07 -7.76
CA GLU A 72 -9.04 9.62 -8.55
C GLU A 72 -10.15 8.60 -8.82
N GLN A 73 -9.85 7.30 -8.69
CA GLN A 73 -10.84 6.24 -8.90
C GLN A 73 -11.93 6.29 -7.84
N SER A 74 -13.20 6.26 -8.25
CA SER A 74 -14.35 6.36 -7.34
C SER A 74 -14.43 5.19 -6.35
N TRP A 75 -14.04 3.99 -6.79
CA TRP A 75 -14.03 2.75 -6.00
C TRP A 75 -12.85 2.65 -5.01
N VAL A 76 -11.86 3.55 -5.07
CA VAL A 76 -10.79 3.61 -4.06
C VAL A 76 -11.27 4.38 -2.86
N LYS A 77 -11.26 3.73 -1.68
CA LYS A 77 -11.63 4.35 -0.40
C LYS A 77 -10.44 5.04 0.24
N HIS A 78 -9.35 4.31 0.43
CA HIS A 78 -8.17 4.81 1.14
C HIS A 78 -6.87 4.24 0.58
N LEU A 79 -5.82 5.06 0.61
CA LEU A 79 -4.45 4.73 0.26
C LEU A 79 -3.56 5.09 1.45
N ARG A 80 -2.75 4.15 1.91
CA ARG A 80 -1.91 4.30 3.10
C ARG A 80 -0.49 3.85 2.85
N LEU A 81 0.49 4.50 3.49
CA LEU A 81 1.87 4.01 3.41
C LEU A 81 2.01 2.71 4.20
N SER A 82 2.58 1.68 3.57
CA SER A 82 2.85 0.40 4.22
C SER A 82 4.02 0.56 5.19
N GLN A 83 3.79 0.23 6.46
CA GLN A 83 4.82 0.31 7.49
C GLN A 83 5.63 -0.99 7.53
N LYS A 84 6.96 -0.86 7.64
CA LYS A 84 7.83 -2.01 7.91
C LYS A 84 7.62 -2.48 9.35
N LEU A 85 6.96 -3.61 9.50
CA LEU A 85 6.81 -4.27 10.80
C LEU A 85 8.08 -5.07 11.10
N HIS A 86 8.70 -4.81 12.26
CA HIS A 86 9.80 -5.63 12.76
C HIS A 86 9.25 -6.67 13.74
N LEU A 87 9.49 -7.96 13.45
CA LEU A 87 9.09 -9.04 14.33
C LEU A 87 9.96 -9.04 15.60
N VAL A 88 9.38 -8.64 16.74
CA VAL A 88 10.05 -8.66 18.05
C VAL A 88 9.97 -10.04 18.68
N ASN A 89 10.62 -11.05 18.09
CA ASN A 89 10.74 -12.36 18.72
C ASN A 89 11.97 -12.42 19.65
N GLN A 90 11.92 -11.69 20.77
CA GLN A 90 12.91 -11.87 21.83
C GLN A 90 12.54 -13.10 22.65
N ARG A 91 13.04 -14.28 22.23
CA ARG A 91 13.24 -15.39 23.17
C ARG A 91 14.20 -14.88 24.25
N LYS A 92 13.68 -14.49 25.41
CA LYS A 92 14.48 -14.44 26.65
C LYS A 92 15.04 -15.84 26.86
N SER A 93 16.25 -16.09 26.37
CA SER A 93 17.08 -17.19 26.85
C SER A 93 17.37 -16.86 28.31
N MET A 94 16.57 -17.42 29.22
CA MET A 94 16.93 -17.47 30.63
C MET A 94 18.15 -18.37 30.72
N GLY A 95 19.33 -17.75 30.66
CA GLY A 95 20.61 -18.40 30.88
C GLY A 95 20.55 -19.20 32.18
N GLY A 96 20.90 -20.48 32.07
CA GLY A 96 20.91 -21.41 33.18
C GLY A 96 21.70 -20.86 34.36
N LEU A 97 21.05 -20.86 35.51
CA LEU A 97 21.64 -20.61 36.82
C LEU A 97 22.77 -21.63 37.02
N ARG A 98 24.01 -21.15 37.08
CA ARG A 98 25.15 -21.94 37.56
C ARG A 98 25.03 -22.03 39.08
N ILE A 99 24.96 -23.26 39.61
CA ILE A 99 25.30 -23.62 40.99
C ILE A 99 26.24 -24.82 40.89
#